data_AF-A0A6V7HXI6-F1
#
_entry.id   AF-A0A6V7HXI6-F1
#
_cell.length_a   1.000
_cell.length_b   1.000
_cell.length_c   1.000
_cell.angle_alpha   90.00
_cell.angle_beta   90.00
_cell.angle_gamma   90.00
#
_symmetry.space_group_name_H-M   'P 1'
#
loop_
_entity.id
_entity.type
_entity.pdbx_description
1 polymer ?
#
loop_
_entity_poly.entity_id
_entity_poly.type
_entity_poly.pdbx_seq_one_letter_code
_entity_poly.pdbx_strand_id
1 'polypeptide(L)'
;FRSVGFTSNILDSSKYASAITLVGNTEKRTVEDLFTLSVGSVMIAYILATRTEIFGRTFSEFDADGMLKDPLVTFAGGIILRHLQIYAVNSQMLCEWDPKENNSFTRAMALVPLYGLINHSCNPSVAYTAHGKFTALHAVRPIKKGEQIFDDRGIYYGNAPRELRQSKRREDSFFFCECIACEENWPLFYNLPSYTTMDLNPMVRKKLDEIMCAHSFFTIIRSHSMLEVGKIAYFSIASIIDHLKTLYKYVKQPCQEIDEVTRTLQNIYNQITNRYQSLDG
;
A
#
# COMPACT_ATOMS: atom_id res chain seq x y z
N PHE A 1 -18.30 -8.69 -7.75
CA PHE A 1 -17.56 -9.44 -6.73
C PHE A 1 -16.47 -10.25 -7.39
N ARG A 2 -15.22 -10.15 -6.93
CA ARG A 2 -14.09 -10.92 -7.47
C ARG A 2 -14.08 -12.29 -6.79
N SER A 3 -14.36 -13.36 -7.54
CA SER A 3 -14.33 -14.75 -7.06
C SER A 3 -13.08 -15.52 -7.50
N VAL A 4 -12.36 -15.01 -8.50
CA VAL A 4 -11.15 -15.64 -9.03
C VAL A 4 -10.01 -15.53 -8.02
N GLY A 5 -9.42 -16.68 -7.65
CA GLY A 5 -8.38 -16.79 -6.61
C GLY A 5 -8.89 -17.15 -5.22
N PHE A 6 -10.22 -17.22 -5.03
CA PHE A 6 -10.84 -17.62 -3.76
C PHE A 6 -11.25 -19.10 -3.82
N THR A 7 -11.12 -19.80 -2.69
CA THR A 7 -11.66 -21.16 -2.52
C THR A 7 -12.84 -21.08 -1.56
N SER A 8 -14.04 -21.45 -2.00
CA SER A 8 -15.26 -21.37 -1.17
C SER A 8 -15.50 -19.96 -0.58
N ASN A 9 -15.24 -18.91 -1.37
CA ASN A 9 -15.29 -17.49 -0.96
C ASN A 9 -14.27 -17.07 0.11
N ILE A 10 -13.26 -17.90 0.38
CA ILE A 10 -12.16 -17.59 1.30
C ILE A 10 -10.89 -17.35 0.47
N LEU A 11 -10.22 -16.22 0.75
CA LEU A 11 -8.87 -15.99 0.23
C LEU A 11 -7.88 -16.75 1.10
N ASP A 12 -7.22 -17.75 0.52
CA ASP A 12 -6.11 -18.44 1.17
C ASP A 12 -4.80 -17.97 0.55
N SER A 13 -4.12 -17.04 1.21
CA SER A 13 -2.86 -16.46 0.74
C SER A 13 -1.72 -17.49 0.63
N SER A 14 -1.86 -18.70 1.20
CA SER A 14 -0.89 -19.80 1.04
C SER A 14 -1.01 -20.49 -0.32
N LYS A 15 -2.13 -20.32 -1.03
CA LYS A 15 -2.35 -20.96 -2.33
C LYS A 15 -1.77 -20.13 -3.46
N TYR A 16 -1.05 -20.79 -4.35
CA TYR A 16 -0.54 -20.20 -5.57
C TYR A 16 -1.63 -19.52 -6.42
N ALA A 17 -2.84 -20.09 -6.43
CA ALA A 17 -4.01 -19.53 -7.09
C ALA A 17 -4.26 -18.07 -6.69
N SER A 18 -4.14 -17.74 -5.40
CA SER A 18 -4.37 -16.38 -4.87
C SER A 18 -3.39 -15.36 -5.45
N ALA A 19 -2.18 -15.77 -5.81
CA ALA A 19 -1.17 -14.92 -6.43
C ALA A 19 -1.34 -14.84 -7.96
N ILE A 20 -1.46 -15.98 -8.64
CA ILE A 20 -1.47 -16.03 -10.13
C ILE A 20 -2.74 -15.42 -10.75
N THR A 21 -3.82 -15.33 -9.98
CA THR A 21 -5.08 -14.71 -10.42
C THR A 21 -5.15 -13.20 -10.12
N LEU A 22 -4.08 -12.62 -9.57
CA LEU A 22 -3.98 -11.17 -9.43
C LEU A 22 -3.99 -10.48 -10.80
N VAL A 23 -4.33 -9.19 -10.80
CA VAL A 23 -4.47 -8.46 -12.06
C VAL A 23 -3.09 -8.19 -12.65
N GLY A 24 -2.88 -8.50 -13.92
CA GLY A 24 -1.63 -8.18 -14.64
C GLY A 24 -1.75 -6.95 -15.54
N ASN A 25 -2.97 -6.47 -15.79
CA ASN A 25 -3.29 -5.38 -16.72
C ASN A 25 -2.80 -5.60 -18.17
N THR A 26 -2.67 -6.85 -18.61
CA THR A 26 -2.14 -7.22 -19.94
C THR A 26 -2.74 -6.40 -21.09
N GLU A 27 -4.06 -6.27 -21.14
CA GLU A 27 -4.76 -5.55 -22.22
C GLU A 27 -4.61 -4.02 -22.17
N LYS A 28 -4.13 -3.48 -21.05
CA LYS A 28 -3.95 -2.03 -20.85
C LYS A 28 -2.49 -1.59 -21.02
N ARG A 29 -1.55 -2.54 -21.11
CA ARG A 29 -0.13 -2.27 -21.25
C ARG A 29 0.20 -1.83 -22.68
N THR A 30 1.24 -1.01 -22.83
CA THR A 30 1.76 -0.63 -24.14
C THR A 30 2.50 -1.80 -24.78
N VAL A 31 2.67 -1.75 -26.11
CA VAL A 31 3.48 -2.75 -26.83
C VAL A 31 4.91 -2.77 -26.33
N GLU A 32 5.48 -1.61 -26.03
CA GLU A 32 6.84 -1.46 -25.50
C GLU A 32 7.01 -2.14 -24.12
N ASP A 33 6.07 -1.92 -23.21
CA ASP A 33 6.07 -2.55 -21.90
C ASP A 33 5.90 -4.08 -22.00
N LEU A 34 4.93 -4.55 -22.80
CA LEU A 34 4.73 -5.98 -23.04
C LEU A 34 5.96 -6.65 -23.67
N PHE A 35 6.61 -5.97 -24.62
CA PHE A 35 7.85 -6.45 -25.23
C PHE A 35 8.96 -6.58 -24.18
N THR A 36 9.14 -5.56 -23.34
CA THR A 36 10.16 -5.55 -22.27
C THR A 36 9.96 -6.70 -21.28
N LEU A 37 8.72 -6.91 -20.82
CA LEU A 37 8.39 -8.03 -19.93
C LEU A 37 8.56 -9.39 -20.62
N SER A 38 8.27 -9.48 -21.92
CA SER A 38 8.45 -10.70 -22.71
C SER A 38 9.93 -11.06 -22.86
N VAL A 39 10.80 -10.09 -23.14
CA VAL A 39 12.26 -10.29 -23.18
C VAL A 39 12.76 -10.77 -21.82
N GLY A 40 12.36 -10.12 -20.72
CA GLY A 40 12.73 -10.55 -19.38
C GLY A 40 12.29 -11.99 -19.08
N SER A 41 11.08 -12.36 -19.49
CA SER A 41 10.56 -13.72 -19.34
C SER A 41 11.36 -14.76 -20.13
N VAL A 42 11.66 -14.47 -21.40
CA VAL A 42 12.45 -15.35 -22.26
C VAL A 42 13.85 -15.54 -21.70
N MET A 43 14.49 -14.47 -21.21
CA MET A 43 15.81 -14.55 -20.59
C MET A 43 15.83 -15.45 -19.35
N ILE A 44 14.82 -15.33 -18.47
CA ILE A 44 14.71 -16.19 -17.29
C ILE A 44 14.47 -17.64 -17.71
N ALA A 45 13.56 -17.90 -18.65
CA ALA A 45 13.28 -19.25 -19.16
C ALA A 45 14.51 -19.88 -19.82
N TYR A 46 15.28 -19.10 -20.59
CA TYR A 46 16.53 -19.53 -21.21
C TYR A 46 17.59 -19.91 -20.17
N ILE A 47 17.77 -19.09 -19.12
CA ILE A 47 18.70 -19.39 -18.03
C ILE A 47 18.27 -20.68 -17.32
N LEU A 48 16.98 -20.84 -17.01
CA LEU A 48 16.46 -22.07 -16.41
C LEU A 48 16.71 -23.29 -17.29
N ALA A 49 16.53 -23.16 -18.61
CA ALA A 49 16.69 -24.28 -19.55
C ALA A 49 18.15 -24.69 -19.74
N THR A 50 19.08 -23.74 -19.74
CA THR A 50 20.50 -23.98 -20.05
C THR A 50 21.37 -24.19 -18.83
N ARG A 51 20.90 -23.79 -17.64
CA ARG A 51 21.68 -23.84 -16.39
C ARG A 51 21.11 -24.79 -15.34
N THR A 52 19.94 -25.38 -15.60
CA THR A 52 19.29 -26.29 -14.65
C THR A 52 18.62 -27.45 -15.36
N GLU A 53 18.25 -28.48 -14.59
CA GLU A 53 17.49 -29.63 -15.08
C GLU A 53 15.99 -29.53 -14.79
N ILE A 54 15.47 -28.31 -14.53
CA ILE A 54 14.06 -28.12 -14.12
C ILE A 54 13.05 -28.62 -15.17
N PHE A 55 13.46 -28.70 -16.43
CA PHE A 55 12.67 -29.23 -17.55
C PHE A 55 12.98 -30.71 -17.84
N GLY A 56 13.56 -31.43 -16.89
CA GLY A 56 13.97 -32.84 -17.01
C GLY A 56 15.27 -33.06 -17.78
N ARG A 57 15.85 -32.01 -18.35
CA ARG A 57 17.17 -32.00 -18.99
C ARG A 57 17.74 -30.57 -19.00
N THR A 58 19.06 -30.48 -19.18
CA THR A 58 19.73 -29.23 -19.51
C THR A 58 19.84 -29.08 -21.03
N PHE A 59 19.43 -27.93 -21.56
CA PHE A 59 19.54 -27.60 -22.99
C PHE A 59 20.91 -27.00 -23.31
N SER A 60 21.35 -27.18 -24.56
CA SER A 60 22.52 -26.46 -25.08
C SER A 60 22.18 -24.99 -25.27
N GLU A 61 23.13 -24.10 -24.96
CA GLU A 61 23.00 -22.65 -25.20
C GLU A 61 22.70 -22.30 -26.66
N PHE A 62 23.07 -23.20 -27.59
CA PHE A 62 22.87 -23.02 -29.03
C PHE A 62 21.60 -23.70 -29.56
N ASP A 63 20.79 -24.35 -28.70
CA ASP A 63 19.57 -25.07 -29.10
C ASP A 63 18.29 -24.25 -28.86
N ALA A 64 18.23 -23.05 -29.47
CA ALA A 64 17.07 -22.17 -29.35
C ALA A 64 15.78 -22.80 -29.90
N ASP A 65 15.87 -23.53 -31.02
CA ASP A 65 14.73 -24.20 -31.64
C ASP A 65 14.19 -25.35 -30.78
N GLY A 66 15.07 -26.12 -30.14
CA GLY A 66 14.68 -27.17 -29.22
C GLY A 66 13.99 -26.61 -27.99
N MET A 67 14.50 -25.51 -27.43
CA MET A 67 13.87 -24.80 -26.32
C MET A 67 12.48 -24.25 -26.68
N LEU A 68 12.34 -23.63 -27.86
CA LEU A 68 11.06 -23.05 -28.31
C LEU A 68 9.99 -24.11 -28.58
N LYS A 69 10.37 -25.30 -29.05
CA LYS A 69 9.45 -26.41 -29.31
C LYS A 69 9.11 -27.22 -28.05
N ASP A 70 9.88 -27.04 -26.98
CA ASP A 70 9.63 -27.74 -25.73
C ASP A 70 8.41 -27.15 -25.00
N PRO A 71 7.39 -27.96 -24.69
CA PRO A 71 6.16 -27.47 -24.07
C PRO A 71 6.37 -26.99 -22.63
N LEU A 72 7.32 -27.55 -21.87
CA LEU A 72 7.58 -27.13 -20.48
C LEU A 72 8.31 -25.79 -20.46
N VAL A 73 9.28 -25.59 -21.36
CA VAL A 73 9.98 -24.30 -21.50
C VAL A 73 9.01 -23.20 -21.89
N THR A 74 8.17 -23.46 -22.90
CA THR A 74 7.16 -22.49 -23.38
C THR A 74 6.13 -22.18 -22.30
N PHE A 75 5.65 -23.20 -21.59
CA PHE A 75 4.73 -23.03 -20.46
C PHE A 75 5.36 -22.19 -19.33
N ALA A 76 6.60 -22.49 -18.94
CA ALA A 76 7.32 -21.72 -17.92
C ALA A 76 7.51 -20.26 -18.35
N GLY A 77 7.88 -19.99 -19.61
CA GLY A 77 7.95 -18.64 -20.16
C GLY A 77 6.62 -17.89 -20.10
N GLY A 78 5.49 -18.57 -20.35
CA GLY A 78 4.17 -17.98 -20.18
C GLY A 78 3.85 -17.62 -18.72
N ILE A 79 4.16 -18.51 -17.79
CA ILE A 79 3.94 -18.29 -16.35
C ILE A 79 4.85 -17.20 -15.79
N ILE A 80 6.12 -17.14 -16.20
CA ILE A 80 7.06 -16.09 -15.80
C ILE A 80 6.56 -14.74 -16.30
N LEU A 81 6.18 -14.62 -17.58
CA LEU A 81 5.61 -13.39 -18.13
C LEU A 81 4.35 -12.96 -17.37
N ARG A 82 3.49 -13.90 -17.00
CA ARG A 82 2.31 -13.63 -16.19
C ARG A 82 2.68 -13.06 -14.81
N HIS A 83 3.67 -13.65 -14.15
CA HIS A 83 4.15 -13.17 -12.85
C HIS A 83 4.81 -11.80 -12.93
N LEU A 84 5.63 -11.52 -13.96
CA LEU A 84 6.23 -10.20 -14.16
C LEU A 84 5.16 -9.11 -14.26
N GLN A 85 4.08 -9.38 -14.99
CA GLN A 85 2.94 -8.46 -15.12
C GLN A 85 2.17 -8.28 -13.79
N ILE A 86 1.96 -9.35 -13.04
CA ILE A 86 1.29 -9.30 -11.73
C ILE A 86 2.14 -8.50 -10.74
N TYR A 87 3.43 -8.84 -10.65
CA TYR A 87 4.36 -8.25 -9.71
C TYR A 87 4.44 -6.73 -9.89
N ALA A 88 4.51 -6.26 -11.14
CA ALA A 88 4.63 -4.83 -11.45
C ALA A 88 3.48 -3.96 -10.90
N VAL A 89 2.28 -4.52 -10.69
CA VAL A 89 1.10 -3.73 -10.26
C VAL A 89 0.49 -4.19 -8.93
N ASN A 90 0.99 -5.26 -8.32
CA ASN A 90 0.47 -5.78 -7.05
C ASN A 90 1.53 -5.87 -5.94
N SER A 91 2.82 -5.70 -6.27
CA SER A 91 3.89 -5.74 -5.26
C SER A 91 3.86 -4.49 -4.38
N GLN A 92 4.26 -4.68 -3.12
CA GLN A 92 4.30 -3.65 -2.09
C GLN A 92 5.73 -3.49 -1.59
N MET A 93 6.15 -2.25 -1.38
CA MET A 93 7.42 -1.95 -0.73
C MET A 93 7.37 -2.38 0.75
N LEU A 94 8.32 -3.22 1.15
CA LEU A 94 8.64 -3.49 2.55
C LEU A 94 9.57 -2.40 3.04
N CYS A 95 9.01 -1.41 3.73
CA CYS A 95 9.78 -0.32 4.31
C CYS A 95 10.07 -0.61 5.79
N GLU A 96 11.28 -0.31 6.22
CA GLU A 96 11.63 -0.26 7.64
C GLU A 96 12.00 1.15 8.06
N TRP A 97 11.76 1.46 9.33
CA TRP A 97 12.06 2.75 9.92
C TRP A 97 13.46 2.73 10.51
N ASP A 98 14.30 3.68 10.10
CA ASP A 98 15.58 3.96 10.73
C ASP A 98 15.41 5.06 11.80
N PRO A 99 15.52 4.73 13.09
CA PRO A 99 15.42 5.72 14.15
C PRO A 99 16.62 6.68 14.19
N LYS A 100 17.77 6.34 13.60
CA LYS A 100 18.94 7.23 13.55
C LYS A 100 18.76 8.33 12.51
N GLU A 101 18.30 7.95 11.33
CA GLU A 101 18.04 8.88 10.22
C GLU A 101 16.65 9.52 10.30
N ASN A 102 15.82 9.08 11.26
CA ASN A 102 14.43 9.51 11.42
C ASN A 102 13.65 9.42 10.07
N ASN A 103 13.85 8.32 9.36
CA ASN A 103 13.28 8.10 8.03
C ASN A 103 13.00 6.62 7.75
N SER A 104 12.10 6.34 6.82
CA SER A 104 11.84 4.99 6.31
C SER A 104 12.69 4.71 5.07
N PHE A 105 13.16 3.46 4.92
CA PHE A 105 13.84 3.00 3.71
C PHE A 105 13.28 1.65 3.24
N THR A 106 13.28 1.43 1.92
CA THR A 106 12.81 0.19 1.32
C THR A 106 13.85 -0.91 1.47
N ARG A 107 13.47 -2.05 2.06
CA ARG A 107 14.31 -3.25 2.17
C ARG A 107 14.06 -4.27 1.07
N ALA A 108 12.80 -4.42 0.69
CA ALA A 108 12.39 -5.44 -0.26
C ALA A 108 11.07 -5.04 -0.93
N MET A 109 10.71 -5.82 -1.95
CA MET A 109 9.40 -5.78 -2.57
C MET A 109 8.73 -7.13 -2.30
N ALA A 110 7.48 -7.09 -1.84
CA ALA A 110 6.72 -8.30 -1.53
C ALA A 110 5.44 -8.37 -2.34
N LEU A 111 5.15 -9.55 -2.88
CA LEU A 111 3.83 -9.84 -3.42
C LEU A 111 2.99 -10.47 -2.32
N VAL A 112 2.02 -9.71 -1.79
CA VAL A 112 1.10 -10.22 -0.76
C VAL A 112 -0.31 -10.25 -1.35
N PRO A 113 -0.87 -11.44 -1.66
CA PRO A 113 -2.13 -11.56 -2.40
C PRO A 113 -3.29 -10.74 -1.86
N LEU A 114 -3.47 -10.71 -0.54
CA LEU A 114 -4.50 -9.90 0.13
C LEU A 114 -4.40 -8.41 -0.24
N TYR A 115 -3.19 -7.86 -0.30
CA TYR A 115 -2.98 -6.46 -0.65
C TYR A 115 -3.22 -6.19 -2.13
N GLY A 116 -2.99 -7.15 -3.02
CA GLY A 116 -3.35 -7.04 -4.44
C GLY A 116 -4.87 -6.92 -4.69
N LEU A 117 -5.70 -7.13 -3.66
CA LEU A 117 -7.15 -6.94 -3.72
C LEU A 117 -7.60 -5.56 -3.22
N ILE A 118 -6.72 -4.83 -2.52
CA ILE A 118 -7.04 -3.52 -1.97
C ILE A 118 -6.88 -2.47 -3.07
N ASN A 119 -7.99 -1.83 -3.41
CA ASN A 119 -8.01 -0.77 -4.40
C ASN A 119 -7.37 0.50 -3.85
N HIS A 120 -7.00 1.40 -4.77
CA HIS A 120 -6.38 2.66 -4.42
C HIS A 120 -7.42 3.75 -4.10
N SER A 121 -7.12 4.60 -3.11
CA SER A 121 -7.76 5.91 -2.91
C SER A 121 -6.70 6.90 -2.46
N CYS A 122 -6.75 8.13 -2.96
CA CYS A 122 -5.88 9.19 -2.46
C CYS A 122 -6.30 9.71 -1.07
N ASN A 123 -7.44 9.27 -0.54
CA ASN A 123 -7.83 9.35 0.86
C ASN A 123 -8.05 7.91 1.39
N PRO A 124 -6.98 7.22 1.83
CA PRO A 124 -7.04 5.80 2.16
C PRO A 124 -7.85 5.53 3.43
N SER A 125 -8.34 4.30 3.57
CA SER A 125 -8.97 3.82 4.82
C SER A 125 -8.00 3.11 5.75
N VAL A 126 -6.93 2.57 5.17
CA VAL A 126 -5.95 1.74 5.86
C VAL A 126 -4.53 2.20 5.54
N ALA A 127 -3.58 1.83 6.41
CA ALA A 127 -2.15 1.98 6.15
C ALA A 127 -1.44 0.64 6.32
N TYR A 128 -0.42 0.47 5.49
CA TYR A 128 0.46 -0.69 5.46
C TYR A 128 1.68 -0.49 6.36
N THR A 129 2.04 -1.51 7.15
CA THR A 129 3.35 -1.56 7.80
C THR A 129 4.00 -2.95 7.68
N ALA A 130 5.33 -2.99 7.74
CA ALA A 130 6.09 -4.24 7.72
C ALA A 130 6.62 -4.58 9.13
N HIS A 131 6.95 -5.83 9.40
CA HIS A 131 7.59 -6.24 10.65
C HIS A 131 8.44 -7.48 10.38
N GLY A 132 9.69 -7.26 9.96
CA GLY A 132 10.56 -8.34 9.48
C GLY A 132 9.91 -9.11 8.34
N LYS A 133 9.56 -10.38 8.60
CA LYS A 133 8.90 -11.29 7.63
C LYS A 133 7.36 -11.15 7.59
N PHE A 134 6.78 -10.30 8.45
CA PHE A 134 5.33 -10.10 8.55
C PHE A 134 4.90 -8.73 8.03
N THR A 135 3.60 -8.61 7.78
CA THR A 135 2.98 -7.35 7.31
C THR A 135 1.69 -7.14 8.09
N ALA A 136 1.36 -5.87 8.34
CA ALA A 136 0.15 -5.49 9.03
C ALA A 136 -0.60 -4.43 8.23
N LEU A 137 -1.94 -4.49 8.33
CA LEU A 137 -2.83 -3.50 7.75
C LEU A 137 -3.64 -2.88 8.88
N HIS A 138 -3.52 -1.57 9.04
CA HIS A 138 -4.15 -0.84 10.12
C HIS A 138 -5.23 0.07 9.59
N ALA A 139 -6.40 0.12 10.22
CA ALA A 139 -7.36 1.17 9.93
C ALA A 139 -6.80 2.53 10.39
N VAL A 140 -6.85 3.52 9.50
CA VAL A 140 -6.40 4.90 9.76
C VAL A 140 -7.53 5.90 9.73
N ARG A 141 -8.76 5.44 9.50
CA ARG A 141 -10.00 6.20 9.70
C ARG A 141 -11.16 5.25 9.99
N PRO A 142 -12.30 5.75 10.49
CA PRO A 142 -13.50 4.93 10.63
C PRO A 142 -13.93 4.34 9.27
N ILE A 143 -14.27 3.05 9.28
CA ILE A 143 -14.73 2.29 8.11
C ILE A 143 -16.12 1.76 8.42
N LYS A 144 -17.11 2.10 7.58
CA LYS A 144 -18.49 1.64 7.79
C LYS A 144 -18.64 0.18 7.37
N LYS A 145 -19.61 -0.53 7.94
CA LYS A 145 -19.95 -1.89 7.51
C LYS A 145 -20.33 -1.88 6.02
N GLY A 146 -19.65 -2.72 5.23
CA GLY A 146 -19.85 -2.80 3.78
C GLY A 146 -19.08 -1.76 2.96
N GLU A 147 -18.36 -0.84 3.61
CA GLU A 147 -17.46 0.08 2.91
C GLU A 147 -16.23 -0.67 2.40
N GLN A 148 -15.80 -0.34 1.19
CA GLN A 148 -14.59 -0.89 0.61
C GLN A 148 -13.34 -0.35 1.32
N ILE A 149 -12.34 -1.20 1.48
CA ILE A 149 -11.04 -0.84 2.03
C ILE A 149 -10.17 -0.28 0.90
N PHE A 150 -9.50 0.83 1.17
CA PHE A 150 -8.59 1.51 0.25
C PHE A 150 -7.23 1.81 0.88
N ASP A 151 -6.18 1.63 0.11
CA ASP A 151 -4.80 2.03 0.42
C ASP A 151 -4.33 3.11 -0.56
N ASP A 152 -3.29 3.86 -0.21
CA ASP A 152 -2.76 4.94 -1.05
C ASP A 152 -1.58 4.51 -1.94
N ARG A 153 -0.98 3.34 -1.69
CA ARG A 153 0.21 2.86 -2.42
C ARG A 153 1.38 3.86 -2.38
N GLY A 154 1.51 4.61 -1.29
CA GLY A 154 2.57 5.60 -1.04
C GLY A 154 2.29 7.01 -1.56
N ILE A 155 1.15 7.24 -2.23
CA ILE A 155 0.82 8.55 -2.82
C ILE A 155 -0.64 8.95 -2.54
N TYR A 156 -0.83 10.04 -1.79
CA TYR A 156 -2.14 10.50 -1.31
C TYR A 156 -2.28 12.02 -1.45
N TYR A 157 -3.47 12.58 -1.21
CA TYR A 157 -3.71 14.01 -1.48
C TYR A 157 -2.80 14.95 -0.69
N GLY A 158 -2.39 14.56 0.51
CA GLY A 158 -1.62 15.40 1.41
C GLY A 158 -0.16 15.57 1.00
N ASN A 159 0.41 14.61 0.25
CA ASN A 159 1.81 14.61 -0.17
C ASN A 159 2.04 14.83 -1.67
N ALA A 160 1.00 14.76 -2.51
CA ALA A 160 1.12 14.94 -3.95
C ALA A 160 -0.08 15.67 -4.58
N PRO A 161 0.16 16.64 -5.49
CA PRO A 161 -0.91 17.33 -6.20
C PRO A 161 -1.67 16.36 -7.12
N ARG A 162 -2.93 16.69 -7.42
CA ARG A 162 -3.84 15.83 -8.19
C ARG A 162 -3.25 15.40 -9.53
N GLU A 163 -2.60 16.29 -10.23
CA GLU A 163 -2.00 16.03 -11.56
C GLU A 163 -0.95 14.92 -11.46
N LEU A 164 -0.06 15.01 -10.46
CA LEU A 164 0.96 14.00 -10.21
C LEU A 164 0.33 12.67 -9.80
N ARG A 165 -0.68 12.70 -8.93
CA ARG A 165 -1.41 11.49 -8.50
C ARG A 165 -2.04 10.76 -9.70
N GLN A 166 -2.72 11.50 -10.58
CA GLN A 166 -3.35 10.94 -11.77
C GLN A 166 -2.31 10.40 -12.77
N SER A 167 -1.23 11.13 -13.05
CA SER A 167 -0.16 10.67 -13.94
C SER A 167 0.45 9.37 -13.42
N LYS A 168 0.77 9.33 -12.13
CA LYS A 168 1.40 8.16 -11.51
C LYS A 168 0.50 6.93 -11.51
N ARG A 169 -0.81 7.10 -11.25
CA ARG A 169 -1.76 5.97 -11.32
C ARG A 169 -1.98 5.48 -12.75
N ARG A 170 -1.97 6.38 -13.73
CA ARG A 170 -2.03 6.02 -15.15
C ARG A 170 -0.80 5.21 -15.58
N GLU A 171 0.39 5.66 -15.19
CA GLU A 171 1.67 5.01 -15.50
C GLU A 171 1.83 3.66 -14.79
N ASP A 172 1.61 3.61 -13.48
CA ASP A 172 1.91 2.42 -12.67
C ASP A 172 0.79 1.39 -12.67
N SER A 173 -0.45 1.79 -12.94
CA SER A 173 -1.62 0.95 -12.64
C SER A 173 -2.73 1.01 -13.68
N PHE A 174 -2.57 1.81 -14.75
CA PHE A 174 -3.44 1.83 -15.92
C PHE A 174 -4.90 2.20 -15.59
N PHE A 175 -5.11 3.15 -14.68
CA PHE A 175 -6.44 3.69 -14.37
C PHE A 175 -6.36 5.15 -13.90
N PHE A 176 -7.49 5.87 -13.99
CA PHE A 176 -7.67 7.20 -13.38
C PHE A 176 -8.35 7.05 -12.02
N CYS A 177 -7.82 7.74 -11.01
CA CYS A 177 -8.37 7.67 -9.66
C CYS A 177 -9.60 8.57 -9.54
N GLU A 178 -10.75 7.99 -9.20
CA GLU A 178 -12.05 8.67 -9.06
C GLU A 178 -12.44 8.83 -7.58
N CYS A 179 -11.47 8.80 -6.66
CA CYS A 179 -11.78 9.04 -5.25
C CYS A 179 -12.19 10.50 -5.01
N ILE A 180 -12.90 10.77 -3.92
CA ILE A 180 -13.37 12.12 -3.56
C ILE A 180 -12.24 13.17 -3.56
N ALA A 181 -11.03 12.80 -3.11
CA ALA A 181 -9.89 13.70 -3.09
C ALA A 181 -9.33 14.02 -4.49
N CYS A 182 -9.62 13.18 -5.50
CA CYS A 182 -9.37 13.48 -6.90
C CYS A 182 -10.51 14.28 -7.52
N GLU A 183 -11.77 13.95 -7.23
CA GLU A 183 -12.94 14.62 -7.80
C GLU A 183 -13.02 16.08 -7.36
N GLU A 184 -12.78 16.34 -6.08
CA GLU A 184 -12.84 17.68 -5.49
C GLU A 184 -11.48 18.41 -5.49
N ASN A 185 -10.45 17.82 -6.10
CA ASN A 185 -9.10 18.38 -6.15
C ASN A 185 -8.57 18.83 -4.78
N TRP A 186 -8.58 17.92 -3.80
CA TRP A 186 -8.15 18.24 -2.43
C TRP A 186 -6.72 18.77 -2.38
N PRO A 187 -6.45 19.78 -1.55
CA PRO A 187 -5.15 20.44 -1.49
C PRO A 187 -4.11 19.59 -0.74
N LEU A 188 -2.84 19.98 -0.89
CA LEU A 188 -1.74 19.44 -0.09
C LEU A 188 -1.94 19.73 1.41
N PHE A 189 -1.27 18.95 2.26
CA PHE A 189 -1.41 19.01 3.72
C PHE A 189 -1.36 20.43 4.30
N TYR A 190 -0.35 21.22 3.91
CA TYR A 190 -0.13 22.57 4.44
C TYR A 190 -1.20 23.59 4.03
N ASN A 191 -2.08 23.22 3.08
CA ASN A 191 -3.14 24.06 2.54
C ASN A 191 -4.54 23.53 2.91
N LEU A 192 -4.64 22.53 3.81
CA LEU A 192 -5.92 22.01 4.27
C LEU A 192 -6.63 23.05 5.16
N PRO A 193 -7.97 23.16 5.07
CA PRO A 193 -8.72 24.02 5.97
C PRO A 193 -8.76 23.42 7.38
N SER A 194 -8.70 24.26 8.40
CA SER A 194 -8.91 23.87 9.79
C SER A 194 -10.41 23.80 10.11
N TYR A 195 -10.82 22.90 11.02
CA TYR A 195 -12.21 22.92 11.53
C TYR A 195 -12.56 24.26 12.18
N THR A 196 -11.55 25.01 12.64
CA THR A 196 -11.75 26.30 13.31
C THR A 196 -12.38 27.35 12.40
N THR A 197 -12.19 27.27 11.08
CA THR A 197 -12.79 28.19 10.09
C THR A 197 -14.14 27.70 9.56
N MET A 198 -14.59 26.50 9.96
CA MET A 198 -15.85 25.91 9.49
C MET A 198 -17.05 26.39 10.31
N ASP A 199 -18.21 26.49 9.67
CA ASP A 199 -19.47 26.76 10.36
C ASP A 199 -19.95 25.51 11.11
N LEU A 200 -19.72 25.50 12.43
CA LEU A 200 -20.00 24.38 13.33
C LEU A 200 -20.85 24.87 14.50
N ASN A 201 -21.77 24.01 14.96
CA ASN A 201 -22.54 24.25 16.16
C ASN A 201 -21.60 24.59 17.36
N PRO A 202 -21.89 25.62 18.18
CA PRO A 202 -21.02 26.03 19.28
C PRO A 202 -20.67 24.91 20.28
N MET A 203 -21.62 24.01 20.56
CA MET A 203 -21.37 22.86 21.44
C MET A 203 -20.42 21.84 20.79
N VAL A 204 -20.56 21.63 19.49
CA VAL A 204 -19.67 20.76 18.71
C VAL A 204 -18.26 21.36 18.68
N ARG A 205 -18.14 22.66 18.40
CA ARG A 205 -16.86 23.38 18.41
C ARG A 205 -16.16 23.26 19.76
N LYS A 206 -16.87 23.56 20.86
CA LYS A 206 -16.32 23.41 22.21
C LYS A 206 -15.79 22.00 22.46
N LYS A 207 -16.54 20.97 22.05
CA LYS A 207 -16.11 19.57 22.16
C LYS A 207 -14.85 19.26 21.33
N LEU A 208 -14.75 19.81 20.12
CA LEU A 208 -13.56 19.67 19.27
C LEU A 208 -12.34 20.37 19.89
N ASP A 209 -12.52 21.58 20.41
CA ASP A 209 -11.46 22.33 21.09
C ASP A 209 -10.95 21.57 22.33
N GLU A 210 -11.85 20.98 23.12
CA GLU A 210 -11.51 20.16 24.29
C GLU A 210 -10.63 18.95 23.92
N ILE A 211 -10.94 18.22 22.84
CA ILE A 211 -10.14 17.06 22.42
C ILE A 211 -8.79 17.46 21.79
N MET A 212 -8.76 18.56 21.02
CA MET A 212 -7.54 19.02 20.34
C MET A 212 -6.56 19.66 21.32
N CYS A 213 -7.05 20.33 22.36
CA CYS A 213 -6.25 20.93 23.42
C CYS A 213 -5.90 19.94 24.56
N ALA A 214 -6.38 18.70 24.51
CA ALA A 214 -6.03 17.70 25.51
C ALA A 214 -4.50 17.53 25.57
N HIS A 215 -3.90 17.74 26.74
CA HIS A 215 -2.44 17.83 26.90
C HIS A 215 -1.69 16.58 26.39
N SER A 216 -2.29 15.39 26.56
CA SER A 216 -1.77 14.13 26.02
C SER A 216 -1.73 14.13 24.50
N PHE A 217 -2.69 14.77 23.84
CA PHE A 217 -2.84 14.80 22.39
C PHE A 217 -1.95 15.87 21.74
N PHE A 218 -1.94 17.08 22.32
CA PHE A 218 -1.12 18.20 21.86
C PHE A 218 0.38 17.90 21.90
N THR A 219 0.83 17.20 22.95
CA THR A 219 2.23 16.79 23.10
C THR A 219 2.62 15.73 22.06
N ILE A 220 1.74 14.76 21.79
CA ILE A 220 1.98 13.70 20.81
C ILE A 220 2.05 14.28 19.39
N ILE A 221 1.10 15.15 19.00
CA ILE A 221 1.11 15.78 17.67
C ILE A 221 2.38 16.61 17.48
N ARG A 222 2.73 17.51 18.41
CA ARG A 222 3.91 18.38 18.25
C ARG A 222 5.24 17.64 18.32
N SER A 223 5.28 16.44 18.89
CA SER A 223 6.52 15.68 19.07
C SER A 223 7.07 14.99 17.81
N HIS A 224 6.47 15.23 16.63
CA HIS A 224 6.74 14.84 15.22
C HIS A 224 7.93 13.92 14.80
N SER A 225 8.88 13.58 15.66
CA SER A 225 10.06 12.75 15.37
C SER A 225 10.65 11.95 16.54
N MET A 226 10.21 12.07 17.80
CA MET A 226 11.02 11.54 18.93
C MET A 226 10.23 10.90 20.09
N LEU A 227 9.17 10.13 19.81
CA LEU A 227 8.60 9.31 20.88
C LEU A 227 9.44 8.05 21.05
N GLU A 228 10.28 8.03 22.10
CA GLU A 228 10.93 6.80 22.56
C GLU A 228 9.86 5.74 22.78
N VAL A 229 10.00 4.62 22.08
CA VAL A 229 8.98 3.57 21.95
C VAL A 229 8.64 2.85 23.28
N GLY A 230 9.28 3.25 24.38
CA GLY A 230 8.94 2.85 25.74
C GLY A 230 7.97 3.79 26.48
N LYS A 231 7.63 4.96 25.94
CA LYS A 231 6.73 5.95 26.58
C LYS A 231 5.37 6.11 25.90
N ILE A 232 5.16 5.53 24.72
CA ILE A 232 3.84 5.45 24.07
C ILE A 232 3.04 4.36 24.77
N ALA A 233 2.40 4.68 25.87
CA ALA A 233 1.47 3.77 26.53
C ALA A 233 0.34 3.40 25.55
N TYR A 234 -0.08 2.15 25.50
CA TYR A 234 -1.22 1.66 24.70
C TYR A 234 -2.48 2.55 24.86
N PHE A 235 -2.67 3.14 26.05
CA PHE A 235 -3.72 4.12 26.36
C PHE A 235 -3.74 5.35 25.44
N SER A 236 -2.60 5.74 24.85
CA SER A 236 -2.53 6.86 23.91
C SER A 236 -3.19 6.55 22.56
N ILE A 237 -3.12 5.31 22.07
CA ILE A 237 -3.67 4.92 20.76
C ILE A 237 -5.21 4.94 20.80
N ALA A 238 -5.80 4.37 21.85
CA ALA A 238 -7.26 4.35 22.01
C ALA A 238 -7.84 5.79 22.06
N SER A 239 -7.18 6.70 22.80
CA SER A 239 -7.57 8.11 22.85
C SER A 239 -7.44 8.80 21.49
N ILE A 240 -6.35 8.57 20.75
CA ILE A 240 -6.17 9.11 19.38
C ILE A 240 -7.28 8.61 18.46
N ILE A 241 -7.61 7.32 18.51
CA ILE A 241 -8.69 6.72 17.72
C ILE A 241 -10.04 7.34 18.08
N ASP A 242 -10.35 7.56 19.35
CA ASP A 242 -11.62 8.15 19.76
C ASP A 242 -11.72 9.65 19.42
N HIS A 243 -10.60 10.38 19.45
CA HIS A 243 -10.52 11.74 18.93
C HIS A 243 -10.76 11.76 17.42
N LEU A 244 -10.12 10.86 16.68
CA LEU A 244 -10.33 10.72 15.24
C LEU A 244 -11.78 10.41 14.89
N LYS A 245 -12.42 9.45 15.58
CA LYS A 245 -13.85 9.16 15.40
C LYS A 245 -14.72 10.39 15.66
N THR A 246 -14.38 11.19 16.67
CA THR A 246 -15.11 12.42 16.99
C THR A 246 -14.96 13.45 15.89
N LEU A 247 -13.75 13.67 15.38
CA LEU A 247 -13.51 14.57 14.24
C LEU A 247 -14.28 14.10 13.00
N TYR A 248 -14.18 12.83 12.62
CA TYR A 248 -14.92 12.26 11.49
C TYR A 248 -16.44 12.35 11.62
N LYS A 249 -16.96 12.40 12.84
CA LYS A 249 -18.39 12.53 13.10
C LYS A 249 -18.90 13.95 12.85
N TYR A 250 -18.10 14.96 13.10
CA TYR A 250 -18.55 16.36 13.17
C TYR A 250 -17.94 17.28 12.12
N VAL A 251 -16.79 16.92 11.55
CA VAL A 251 -16.02 17.75 10.65
C VAL A 251 -16.06 17.17 9.24
N LYS A 252 -16.41 18.00 8.25
CA LYS A 252 -16.34 17.63 6.84
C LYS A 252 -14.88 17.62 6.39
N GLN A 253 -14.52 16.66 5.57
CA GLN A 253 -13.21 16.60 4.94
C GLN A 253 -13.20 17.42 3.64
N PRO A 254 -12.03 17.89 3.16
CA PRO A 254 -10.72 17.77 3.80
C PRO A 254 -10.58 18.64 5.05
N CYS A 255 -9.79 18.22 6.04
CA CYS A 255 -9.56 18.97 7.28
C CYS A 255 -8.14 18.71 7.79
N GLN A 256 -7.44 19.79 8.16
CA GLN A 256 -6.06 19.74 8.64
C GLN A 256 -5.93 18.85 9.88
N GLU A 257 -6.79 19.05 10.87
CA GLU A 257 -6.71 18.31 12.14
C GLU A 257 -6.97 16.82 11.94
N ILE A 258 -7.93 16.45 11.08
CA ILE A 258 -8.17 15.05 10.71
C ILE A 258 -6.90 14.41 10.14
N ASP A 259 -6.21 15.11 9.23
CA ASP A 259 -4.99 14.61 8.59
C ASP A 259 -3.83 14.51 9.59
N GLU A 260 -3.67 15.51 10.47
CA GLU A 260 -2.68 15.49 11.56
C GLU A 260 -2.87 14.28 12.48
N VAL A 261 -4.08 14.05 12.97
CA VAL A 261 -4.39 12.89 13.83
C VAL A 261 -4.10 11.58 13.09
N THR A 262 -4.48 11.50 11.81
CA THR A 262 -4.29 10.30 10.97
C THR A 262 -2.82 9.99 10.77
N ARG A 263 -2.00 11.00 10.44
CA ARG A 263 -0.55 10.86 10.27
C ARG A 263 0.15 10.52 11.57
N THR A 264 -0.28 11.11 12.69
CA THR A 264 0.22 10.72 14.02
C THR A 264 -0.06 9.24 14.30
N LEU A 265 -1.27 8.76 14.01
CA LEU A 265 -1.62 7.34 14.19
C LEU A 265 -0.77 6.42 13.30
N GLN A 266 -0.55 6.78 12.03
CA GLN A 266 0.33 6.06 11.12
C GLN A 266 1.78 6.01 11.60
N ASN A 267 2.31 7.13 12.10
CA ASN A 267 3.66 7.19 12.65
C ASN A 267 3.80 6.27 13.87
N ILE A 268 2.80 6.21 14.75
CA ILE A 268 2.78 5.29 15.88
C ILE A 268 2.81 3.83 15.38
N TYR A 269 2.00 3.48 14.38
CA TYR A 269 2.02 2.12 13.80
C TYR A 269 3.40 1.78 13.22
N ASN A 270 4.00 2.69 12.46
CA ASN A 270 5.35 2.50 11.92
C ASN A 270 6.39 2.27 13.02
N GLN A 271 6.32 2.99 14.15
CA GLN A 271 7.28 2.81 15.26
C GLN A 271 7.06 1.53 16.07
N ILE A 272 5.81 1.07 16.18
CA ILE A 272 5.48 -0.18 16.87
C ILE A 272 5.90 -1.40 16.04
N THR A 273 5.71 -1.36 14.71
CA THR A 273 5.97 -2.51 13.84
C THR A 273 7.33 -2.48 13.15
N ASN A 274 7.88 -1.33 12.76
CA ASN A 274 9.12 -1.29 11.99
C ASN A 274 10.36 -1.14 12.89
N ARG A 275 10.48 -1.98 13.94
CA ARG A 275 11.73 -2.03 14.73
C ARG A 275 12.70 -2.96 14.05
N TYR A 276 13.96 -2.51 13.93
CA TYR A 276 15.11 -3.28 13.44
C TYR A 276 15.16 -4.65 14.11
N GLN A 277 14.52 -5.64 13.51
CA GLN A 277 14.70 -7.05 13.84
C GLN A 277 15.64 -7.56 12.76
N SER A 278 16.84 -7.99 13.15
CA SER A 278 17.71 -8.69 12.22
C SER A 278 16.93 -9.87 11.65
N LEU A 279 17.04 -10.09 10.33
CA LEU A 279 16.47 -11.29 9.69
C LEU A 279 17.18 -12.58 10.13
N ASP A 280 18.11 -12.49 11.09
CA ASP A 280 18.96 -13.56 11.64
C ASP A 280 18.20 -14.48 12.63
N GLY A 281 16.89 -14.56 12.51
CA GLY A 281 16.01 -15.49 13.23
C GLY A 281 15.42 -16.57 12.34
#